data_AF-D1L594-F1
#
_entry.id   AF-D1L594-F1
#
_cell.length_a   1.000
_cell.length_b   1.000
_cell.length_c   1.000
_cell.angle_alpha   90.00
_cell.angle_beta   90.00
_cell.angle_gamma   90.00
#
_symmetry.space_group_name_H-M   'P 1'
#
loop_
_entity.id
_entity.type
_entity.pdbx_description
1 polymer ?
#
loop_
_entity_poly.entity_id
_entity_poly.type
_entity_poly.pdbx_seq_one_letter_code
_entity_poly.pdbx_strand_id
1 'polypeptide(L)' 'MDKTTHSYIPTLVDQMQTGAIGRRDFLRKATLLGLSAAAAYGLSGLPAPATAAEPAALPKGGNLRIGMRCMEIKDP' A
#
# COMPACT_ATOMS: atom_id res chain seq x y z
N MET A 1 -6.41 25.30 -18.70
CA MET A 1 -5.84 23.95 -18.48
C MET A 1 -4.89 24.05 -17.32
N ASP A 2 -5.29 23.56 -16.16
CA ASP A 2 -4.50 23.67 -14.93
C ASP A 2 -3.11 23.05 -15.14
N LYS A 3 -2.09 23.90 -15.06
CA LYS A 3 -0.72 23.68 -15.51
C LYS A 3 0.08 22.71 -14.60
N THR A 4 -0.60 22.08 -13.66
CA THR A 4 -0.02 21.35 -12.52
C THR A 4 -0.25 19.85 -12.57
N THR A 5 -1.13 19.35 -13.44
CA THR A 5 -1.46 17.92 -13.51
C THR A 5 -0.88 17.29 -14.77
N HIS A 6 -0.16 16.18 -14.60
CA HIS A 6 0.49 15.47 -15.71
C HIS A 6 -0.56 14.95 -16.73
N SER A 7 -0.26 15.05 -18.02
CA SER A 7 -1.18 14.71 -19.12
C SER A 7 -1.66 13.26 -19.14
N TYR A 8 -0.93 12.36 -18.47
CA TYR A 8 -1.26 10.93 -18.38
C TYR A 8 -2.28 10.58 -17.26
N ILE A 9 -2.62 11.53 -16.39
CA ILE A 9 -3.58 11.30 -15.29
C ILE A 9 -4.98 10.91 -15.79
N PRO A 10 -5.57 11.57 -16.81
CA PRO A 10 -6.87 11.17 -17.34
C PRO A 10 -6.90 9.73 -17.83
N THR A 11 -5.83 9.28 -18.51
CA THR A 11 -5.70 7.89 -18.98
C THR A 11 -5.66 6.90 -17.81
N LEU A 12 -4.99 7.24 -16.71
CA LEU A 12 -4.97 6.42 -15.50
C LEU A 12 -6.33 6.32 -14.82
N VAL A 13 -7.11 7.42 -14.82
CA VAL A 13 -8.48 7.42 -14.29
C VAL A 13 -9.36 6.47 -15.10
N ASP A 14 -9.29 6.55 -16.43
CA ASP A 14 -10.07 5.70 -17.32
C ASP A 14 -9.67 4.22 -17.20
N GLN A 15 -8.37 3.93 -17.10
CA GLN A 15 -7.86 2.58 -16.83
C GLN A 15 -8.34 2.00 -15.49
N MET A 16 -8.54 2.84 -14.48
CA MET A 16 -9.08 2.38 -13.20
C MET A 16 -10.60 2.16 -13.28
N GLN A 17 -11.32 3.06 -13.96
CA GLN A 17 -12.79 2.94 -14.14
C GLN A 17 -13.17 1.72 -14.97
N THR A 18 -12.38 1.40 -15.98
CA THR A 18 -12.52 0.19 -16.81
C THR A 18 -12.02 -1.09 -16.11
N GLY A 19 -11.38 -0.96 -14.94
CA GLY A 19 -10.83 -2.10 -14.19
C GLY A 19 -9.53 -2.69 -14.76
N ALA A 20 -8.90 -2.03 -15.75
CA ALA A 20 -7.64 -2.45 -16.34
C ALA A 20 -6.45 -2.33 -15.36
N ILE A 21 -6.54 -1.42 -14.39
CA ILE A 21 -5.56 -1.30 -13.30
C ILE A 21 -6.24 -1.33 -11.93
N GLY A 22 -5.59 -1.96 -10.96
CA GLY A 22 -6.08 -2.01 -9.60
C GLY A 22 -5.89 -0.69 -8.84
N ARG A 23 -6.64 -0.52 -7.75
CA ARG A 23 -6.59 0.63 -6.83
C ARG A 23 -5.18 1.06 -6.44
N ARG A 24 -4.36 0.08 -6.02
CA ARG A 24 -2.97 0.30 -5.58
C ARG A 24 -2.07 0.78 -6.72
N ASP A 25 -2.29 0.27 -7.93
CA ASP A 25 -1.49 0.66 -9.10
C ASP A 25 -1.85 2.06 -9.58
N PHE A 26 -3.13 2.43 -9.56
CA PHE A 26 -3.53 3.81 -9.81
C PHE A 26 -2.87 4.76 -8.81
N LEU A 27 -2.97 4.47 -7.51
CA LEU A 27 -2.42 5.34 -6.47
C LEU A 27 -0.91 5.53 -6.63
N ARG A 28 -0.18 4.44 -6.90
CA ARG A 28 1.27 4.50 -7.16
C ARG A 28 1.60 5.36 -8.38
N LYS A 29 0.91 5.16 -9.50
CA LYS A 29 1.19 5.87 -10.75
C LYS A 29 0.78 7.34 -10.67
N ALA A 30 -0.37 7.63 -10.06
CA ALA A 30 -0.85 9.00 -9.88
C ALA A 30 0.10 9.80 -8.97
N THR A 31 0.55 9.24 -7.85
CA THR A 31 1.47 9.94 -6.95
C THR A 31 2.87 10.11 -7.54
N LEU A 32 3.34 9.14 -8.32
CA LEU A 32 4.59 9.25 -9.08
C LEU A 32 4.56 10.45 -10.05
N LEU A 33 3.41 10.72 -10.66
CA LEU A 33 3.22 11.80 -11.63
C LEU A 33 2.93 13.17 -10.99
N GLY A 34 3.12 13.28 -9.67
CA GLY A 34 3.02 14.54 -8.94
C GLY A 34 1.66 14.82 -8.32
N LEU A 35 0.72 13.88 -8.36
CA LEU A 35 -0.54 14.02 -7.63
C LEU A 35 -0.30 13.79 -6.13
N SER A 36 -0.88 14.63 -5.27
CA SER A 36 -0.87 14.34 -3.82
C SER A 36 -1.68 13.07 -3.53
N ALA A 37 -1.32 12.36 -2.46
CA ALA A 37 -2.07 11.16 -2.05
C ALA A 37 -3.57 11.47 -1.84
N ALA A 38 -3.89 12.60 -1.21
CA ALA A 38 -5.26 13.04 -0.98
C ALA A 38 -6.02 13.29 -2.31
N ALA A 39 -5.39 13.95 -3.28
CA ALA A 39 -5.99 14.16 -4.60
C ALA A 39 -6.21 12.84 -5.35
N ALA A 40 -5.26 11.90 -5.24
CA ALA A 40 -5.38 10.59 -5.88
C ALA A 40 -6.53 9.76 -5.26
N TYR A 41 -6.71 9.81 -3.94
CA TYR A 41 -7.85 9.19 -3.28
C TYR A 41 -9.19 9.81 -3.70
N GLY A 42 -9.24 11.15 -3.84
CA GLY A 42 -10.43 11.83 -4.34
C GLY A 42 -10.80 11.44 -5.77
N LEU A 43 -9.83 11.41 -6.69
CA LEU A 43 -10.06 11.01 -8.09
C LEU A 43 -10.46 9.54 -8.26
N SER A 44 -10.04 8.69 -7.33
CA SER A 44 -10.30 7.26 -7.39
C SER A 44 -11.67 6.87 -6.79
N GLY A 45 -12.45 7.84 -6.29
CA GLY A 45 -13.71 7.57 -5.59
C GLY A 45 -13.50 6.74 -4.32
N LEU A 46 -12.29 6.80 -3.76
CA LEU A 46 -11.91 6.04 -2.59
C LEU A 46 -12.42 6.73 -1.33
N PRO A 47 -12.98 5.98 -0.36
CA PRO A 47 -13.02 6.50 0.99
C PRO A 47 -11.59 6.83 1.42
N ALA A 48 -11.43 7.90 2.22
CA ALA A 48 -10.16 8.21 2.85
C ALA A 48 -9.53 6.93 3.40
N PRO A 49 -8.20 6.74 3.31
CA PRO A 49 -7.55 5.54 3.81
C PRO A 49 -8.10 5.27 5.20
N ALA A 50 -8.69 4.08 5.39
CA ALA A 50 -9.15 3.68 6.71
C ALA A 50 -7.99 3.96 7.64
N THR A 51 -8.20 4.82 8.64
CA THR A 51 -7.29 4.89 9.78
C THR A 51 -7.07 3.44 10.15
N ALA A 52 -5.83 2.96 9.97
CA ALA A 52 -5.50 1.60 10.34
C ALA A 52 -6.07 1.46 11.74
N ALA A 53 -7.03 0.54 11.92
CA ALA A 53 -7.64 0.36 13.22
C ALA A 53 -6.46 0.25 14.18
N GLU A 54 -6.32 1.23 15.08
CA GLU A 54 -5.28 1.27 16.12
C GLU A 54 -5.07 -0.17 16.52
N PRO A 55 -3.87 -0.76 16.31
CA PRO A 55 -3.70 -2.21 16.31
C PRO A 55 -4.33 -2.75 17.58
N ALA A 56 -5.54 -3.30 17.44
CA ALA A 56 -6.48 -3.36 18.55
C ALA A 56 -5.85 -4.23 19.61
N ALA A 57 -5.28 -3.59 20.63
CA ALA A 57 -4.43 -4.19 21.66
C ALA A 57 -3.77 -5.50 21.20
N LEU A 58 -2.98 -5.49 20.10
CA LEU A 58 -2.27 -6.71 19.72
C LEU A 58 -1.45 -7.12 20.95
N PRO A 59 -1.71 -8.31 21.54
CA PRO A 59 -1.03 -8.69 22.77
C PRO A 59 0.46 -8.64 22.48
N LYS A 60 1.21 -7.84 23.27
CA LYS A 60 2.67 -7.85 23.21
C LYS A 60 3.10 -9.31 23.32
N GLY A 61 3.87 -9.77 22.33
CA GLY A 61 4.26 -11.18 22.20
C GLY A 61 4.82 -11.77 23.50
N GLY A 62 4.67 -13.08 23.66
CA GLY A 62 5.13 -13.83 24.84
C GLY A 62 6.52 -14.46 24.65
N ASN A 63 7.05 -15.05 25.73
CA ASN A 63 8.29 -15.82 25.69
C ASN A 63 8.04 -17.23 25.14
N LEU A 64 8.53 -17.51 23.93
CA LEU A 64 8.52 -18.84 23.33
C LEU A 64 9.78 -19.62 23.72
N ARG A 65 9.63 -20.69 24.51
CA ARG A 65 10.74 -21.60 24.86
C ARG A 65 10.66 -22.83 23.98
N ILE A 66 11.67 -23.05 23.15
CA ILE A 66 11.79 -24.24 22.29
C ILE A 66 12.97 -25.06 22.80
N GLY A 67 12.72 -26.32 23.16
CA GLY A 67 13.77 -27.29 23.49
C GLY A 67 13.93 -28.29 22.36
N MET A 68 15.14 -28.43 21.83
CA MET A 68 15.48 -29.46 20.85
C MET A 68 16.84 -30.08 21.17
N ARG A 69 17.09 -31.28 20.63
CA ARG A 69 18.38 -31.96 20.78
C ARG A 69 19.42 -31.22 19.93
N CYS A 70 20.41 -30.61 20.57
CA CYS A 70 21.57 -30.08 19.86
C CYS A 70 22.48 -31.25 19.48
N MET A 71 22.63 -31.48 18.18
CA MET A 71 23.61 -32.43 17.65
C MET A 71 25.00 -31.78 17.66
N GLU A 72 26.03 -32.59 17.84
CA GLU A 72 27.42 -32.14 17.77
C GLU A 72 27.76 -31.67 16.34
N ILE A 73 28.39 -30.50 16.20
CA ILE A 73 28.88 -29.98 14.92
C ILE A 73 30.30 -30.53 14.73
N LYS A 74 30.44 -31.49 13.81
CA LYS A 74 31.72 -32.19 13.57
C LYS A 74 32.63 -31.48 12.56
N ASP A 75 32.07 -30.62 11.71
CA ASP A 75 32.80 -29.78 10.77
C ASP A 75 32.15 -28.38 10.72
N PRO A 76 32.94 -27.29 10.73
CA PRO A 76 32.47 -25.90 10.77
C PRO A 76 31.78 -25.43 9.47
#